data_AF-A0A3B9FXW9-F1
#
_entry.id   AF-A0A3B9FXW9-F1
#
_cell.length_a   1.000
_cell.length_b   1.000
_cell.length_c   1.000
_cell.angle_alpha   90.00
_cell.angle_beta   90.00
_cell.angle_gamma   90.00
#
_symmetry.space_group_name_H-M   'P 1'
#
loop_
_entity.id
_entity.type
_entity.pdbx_description
1 polymer ?
#
loop_
_entity_poly.entity_id
_entity_poly.type
_entity_poly.pdbx_seq_one_letter_code
_entity_poly.pdbx_strand_id
1 'polypeptide(L)'
;MKGAYAYPGDSIVAWGMDVKDNLVSLALIDNSVLQVPYYSDKGGVMLLNMEVVIPADMQENHDLRIHLYPNPAYDRIHVSGLQTGSAFYSLRAMDGRILATGTIIDNGAISISALPSGWYQLVLTMDQIASTITMLKI
;
A
#
# COMPACT_ATOMS: atom_id res chain seq x y z
N MET A 1 11.96 6.15 -25.55
CA MET A 1 13.08 5.74 -24.67
C MET A 1 14.31 5.56 -25.55
N LYS A 2 15.44 6.15 -25.16
CA LYS A 2 16.74 5.94 -25.82
C LYS A 2 17.54 4.96 -24.96
N GLY A 3 17.38 3.67 -25.19
CA GLY A 3 18.25 2.64 -24.62
C GLY A 3 19.51 2.50 -25.48
N ALA A 4 20.64 2.13 -24.86
CA ALA A 4 21.85 1.76 -25.61
C ALA A 4 21.71 0.31 -26.13
N TYR A 5 22.09 0.09 -27.38
CA TYR A 5 22.17 -1.24 -28.00
C TYR A 5 23.65 -1.55 -28.24
N ALA A 6 24.10 -2.75 -27.90
CA ALA A 6 25.49 -3.19 -28.08
C ALA A 6 25.54 -4.58 -28.70
N TYR A 7 26.51 -4.81 -29.58
CA TYR A 7 26.82 -6.10 -30.19
C TYR A 7 27.93 -6.83 -29.41
N PRO A 8 28.06 -8.16 -29.57
CA PRO A 8 29.19 -8.90 -29.02
C PRO A 8 30.54 -8.33 -29.51
N GLY A 9 31.38 -7.85 -28.59
CA GLY A 9 32.69 -7.24 -28.87
C GLY A 9 32.69 -5.70 -28.83
N ASP A 10 31.55 -5.05 -28.64
CA ASP A 10 31.50 -3.59 -28.47
C ASP A 10 32.04 -3.18 -27.09
N SER A 11 32.80 -2.08 -27.07
CA SER A 11 33.15 -1.42 -25.81
C SER A 11 31.93 -0.67 -25.26
N ILE A 12 31.46 -1.06 -24.08
CA ILE A 12 30.32 -0.41 -23.43
C ILE A 12 30.87 0.67 -22.46
N VAL A 13 30.46 1.92 -22.66
CA VAL A 13 30.72 3.01 -21.71
C VAL A 13 29.56 3.06 -20.71
N ALA A 14 29.82 2.79 -19.42
CA ALA A 14 28.79 2.68 -18.39
C ALA A 14 28.24 4.03 -17.94
N TRP A 15 27.38 4.62 -18.74
CA TRP A 15 26.56 5.76 -18.31
C TRP A 15 25.10 5.39 -18.49
N GLY A 16 24.59 4.54 -17.59
CA GLY A 16 23.15 4.30 -17.51
C GLY A 16 22.78 2.99 -16.84
N MET A 17 22.13 3.11 -15.69
CA MET A 17 21.11 2.15 -15.28
C MET A 17 19.85 2.49 -16.07
N ASP A 18 19.35 1.57 -16.90
CA ASP A 18 18.05 1.75 -17.57
C ASP A 18 17.01 0.88 -16.86
N VAL A 19 15.86 1.49 -16.57
CA VAL A 19 14.76 0.87 -15.83
C VAL A 19 13.52 0.91 -16.70
N LYS A 20 12.93 -0.25 -16.94
CA LYS A 20 11.66 -0.39 -17.64
C LYS A 20 10.79 -1.40 -16.90
N ASP A 21 9.64 -0.95 -16.42
CA ASP A 21 8.72 -1.76 -15.62
C ASP A 21 9.43 -2.35 -14.39
N ASN A 22 9.41 -3.67 -14.22
CA ASN A 22 10.13 -4.40 -13.17
C ASN A 22 11.56 -4.80 -13.56
N LEU A 23 12.04 -4.40 -14.73
CA LEU A 23 13.36 -4.78 -15.24
C LEU A 23 14.36 -3.65 -15.06
N VAL A 24 15.48 -3.98 -14.43
CA VAL A 24 16.64 -3.11 -14.32
C VAL A 24 17.76 -3.71 -15.15
N SER A 25 18.31 -2.91 -16.06
CA SER A 25 19.51 -3.27 -16.81
C SER A 25 20.74 -2.58 -16.22
N LEU A 26 21.79 -3.36 -15.99
CA LEU A 26 23.08 -2.88 -15.52
C LEU A 26 24.16 -3.29 -16.51
N ALA A 27 24.99 -2.33 -16.92
CA ALA A 27 26.22 -2.63 -17.65
C ALA A 27 27.28 -3.18 -16.68
N LEU A 28 27.73 -4.40 -16.94
CA LEU A 28 28.88 -5.01 -16.27
C LEU A 28 30.14 -4.64 -17.04
N ILE A 29 31.11 -4.01 -16.36
CA ILE A 29 32.42 -3.70 -16.92
C ILE A 29 33.47 -4.53 -16.20
N ASP A 30 34.22 -5.36 -16.94
CA ASP A 30 35.43 -6.01 -16.42
C ASP A 30 36.66 -5.17 -16.77
N ASN A 31 37.19 -4.45 -15.77
CA ASN A 31 38.36 -3.59 -15.94
C ASN A 31 39.70 -4.31 -15.73
N SER A 32 39.72 -5.64 -15.59
CA SER A 32 40.95 -6.40 -15.33
C SER A 32 41.97 -6.34 -16.48
N VAL A 33 41.52 -6.05 -17.71
CA VAL A 33 42.35 -6.08 -18.92
C VAL A 33 43.16 -4.78 -19.11
N LEU A 34 42.56 -3.61 -18.86
CA LEU A 34 43.20 -2.31 -19.11
C LEU A 34 43.43 -1.47 -17.84
N GLN A 35 42.90 -1.87 -16.68
CA GLN A 35 42.97 -1.12 -15.41
C GLN A 35 42.45 0.32 -15.48
N VAL A 36 41.77 0.71 -16.57
CA VAL A 36 41.15 2.02 -16.74
C VAL A 36 39.66 1.89 -16.39
N PRO A 37 39.13 2.63 -15.39
CA PRO A 37 37.83 2.37 -14.77
C PRO A 37 36.58 2.56 -15.66
N TYR A 38 36.74 2.94 -16.94
CA TYR A 38 35.62 3.39 -17.79
C TYR A 38 35.57 2.76 -19.20
N TYR A 39 36.56 1.92 -19.55
CA TYR A 39 36.64 1.33 -20.88
C TYR A 39 36.97 -0.15 -20.75
N SER A 40 36.03 -1.00 -21.19
CA SER A 40 36.28 -2.42 -21.38
C SER A 40 35.59 -2.90 -22.65
N ASP A 41 36.32 -3.72 -23.42
CA ASP A 41 35.82 -4.55 -24.51
C ASP A 41 35.25 -5.89 -24.00
N LYS A 42 35.36 -6.13 -22.68
CA LYS A 42 34.78 -7.25 -21.97
C LYS A 42 33.72 -6.76 -20.99
N GLY A 43 32.47 -6.89 -21.40
CA GLY A 43 31.33 -6.53 -20.59
C GLY A 43 30.08 -7.31 -20.98
N GLY A 44 29.02 -7.13 -20.21
CA GLY A 44 27.72 -7.74 -20.46
C GLY A 44 26.59 -6.90 -19.88
N VAL A 45 25.36 -7.21 -20.25
CA VAL A 45 24.16 -6.62 -19.65
C VAL A 45 23.59 -7.61 -18.65
N MET A 46 23.49 -7.21 -17.38
CA MET A 46 22.75 -7.96 -16.37
C MET A 46 21.31 -7.45 -16.35
N LEU A 47 20.35 -8.36 -16.51
CA LEU A 47 18.94 -8.08 -16.28
C LEU A 47 18.57 -8.54 -14.88
N LEU A 48 18.16 -7.59 -14.06
CA LEU A 48 17.64 -7.83 -12.73
C LEU A 48 16.13 -7.61 -12.73
N ASN A 49 15.41 -8.50 -12.05
CA ASN A 49 14.01 -8.28 -11.73
C ASN A 49 13.95 -7.55 -10.38
N MET A 50 13.35 -6.36 -10.35
CA MET A 50 13.08 -5.65 -9.12
C MET A 50 11.74 -6.11 -8.56
N GLU A 51 11.78 -6.74 -7.39
CA GLU A 51 10.58 -6.92 -6.58
C GLU A 51 10.43 -5.67 -5.69
N VAL A 52 9.45 -4.83 -6.02
CA VAL A 52 9.11 -3.69 -5.16
C VAL A 52 8.39 -4.26 -3.94
N VAL A 53 9.12 -4.45 -2.86
CA VAL A 53 8.53 -4.76 -1.56
C VAL A 53 7.95 -3.46 -1.01
N ILE A 54 6.66 -3.23 -1.27
CA ILE A 54 5.91 -2.18 -0.59
C ILE A 54 5.68 -2.71 0.83
N PRO A 55 6.30 -2.13 1.88
CA PRO A 55 5.98 -2.52 3.24
C PRO A 55 4.47 -2.35 3.44
N ALA A 56 3.84 -3.31 4.14
CA ALA A 56 2.39 -3.34 4.38
C ALA A 56 1.89 -2.22 5.31
N ASP A 57 2.50 -1.06 5.26
CA ASP A 57 2.14 0.11 6.05
C ASP A 57 1.90 1.29 5.11
N MET A 58 0.65 1.78 5.14
CA MET A 58 0.17 3.02 4.53
C MET A 58 0.19 3.11 2.99
N GLN A 59 -0.51 2.19 2.31
CA GLN A 59 -1.28 2.65 1.15
C GLN A 59 -2.47 3.47 1.69
N GLU A 60 -2.33 4.79 1.71
CA GLU A 60 -3.47 5.69 1.86
C GLU A 60 -4.34 5.51 0.61
N ASN A 61 -5.24 4.53 0.67
CA ASN A 61 -6.16 4.24 -0.43
C ASN A 61 -7.21 5.34 -0.47
N HIS A 62 -6.91 6.39 -1.24
CA HIS A 62 -7.74 7.57 -1.43
C HIS A 62 -9.15 7.29 -2.02
N ASP A 63 -9.49 6.04 -2.35
CA ASP A 63 -10.72 5.69 -3.05
C ASP A 63 -11.77 4.93 -2.23
N LEU A 64 -11.49 4.52 -0.98
CA LEU A 64 -12.51 3.94 -0.11
C LEU A 64 -13.31 5.04 0.60
N ARG A 65 -14.35 5.53 -0.10
CA ARG A 65 -15.34 6.46 0.43
C ARG A 65 -16.31 5.75 1.38
N ILE A 66 -15.80 5.33 2.54
CA ILE A 66 -16.63 4.76 3.60
C ILE A 66 -17.26 5.90 4.39
N HIS A 67 -18.57 5.83 4.60
CA HIS A 67 -19.31 6.82 5.36
C HIS A 67 -20.05 6.17 6.53
N LEU A 68 -20.04 6.87 7.68
CA LEU A 68 -20.83 6.51 8.85
C LEU A 68 -21.99 7.47 9.01
N TYR A 69 -23.20 6.93 9.14
CA TYR A 69 -24.40 7.72 9.38
C TYR A 69 -25.39 6.99 10.30
N PRO A 70 -26.13 7.70 11.16
CA PRO A 70 -25.91 9.11 11.49
C PRO A 70 -24.60 9.29 12.27
N ASN A 71 -23.99 10.47 12.15
CA ASN A 71 -22.89 10.92 13.02
C ASN A 71 -23.12 12.40 13.31
N PRO A 72 -23.52 12.81 14.54
CA PRO A 72 -23.62 11.99 15.76
C PRO A 72 -24.71 10.91 15.74
N ALA A 73 -24.53 9.84 16.53
CA ALA A 73 -25.39 8.67 16.56
C ALA A 73 -26.03 8.43 17.95
N TYR A 74 -27.22 7.85 17.97
CA TYR A 74 -27.90 7.42 19.21
C TYR A 74 -27.74 5.92 19.44
N ASP A 75 -28.50 5.06 18.74
CA ASP A 75 -28.52 3.63 19.08
C ASP A 75 -27.75 2.76 18.09
N ARG A 76 -27.58 3.25 16.87
CA ARG A 76 -26.96 2.52 15.77
C ARG A 76 -26.25 3.45 14.81
N ILE A 77 -25.23 2.92 14.15
CA ILE A 77 -24.55 3.53 13.01
C ILE A 77 -24.67 2.60 11.81
N HIS A 78 -24.89 3.17 10.64
CA HIS A 78 -24.84 2.49 9.36
C HIS A 78 -23.50 2.77 8.70
N VAL A 79 -22.94 1.74 8.08
CA VAL A 79 -21.70 1.83 7.30
C VAL A 79 -22.09 1.73 5.84
N SER A 80 -21.79 2.75 5.03
CA SER A 80 -21.92 2.69 3.58
C SER A 80 -20.58 2.81 2.88
N GLY A 81 -20.53 2.37 1.62
CA GLY A 81 -19.32 2.41 0.80
C GLY A 81 -18.45 1.16 0.92
N LEU A 82 -18.96 0.07 1.49
CA LEU A 82 -18.29 -1.22 1.46
C LEU A 82 -18.31 -1.75 0.02
N GLN A 83 -17.14 -1.75 -0.64
CA GLN A 83 -16.96 -2.30 -1.99
C GLN A 83 -16.95 -3.83 -1.97
N THR A 84 -16.40 -4.41 -0.90
CA THR A 84 -16.42 -5.84 -0.59
C THR A 84 -17.66 -6.14 0.27
N GLY A 85 -18.39 -7.21 -0.06
CA GLY A 85 -19.65 -7.55 0.62
C GLY A 85 -19.53 -7.83 2.13
N SER A 86 -18.32 -7.91 2.68
CA SER A 86 -18.11 -7.97 4.13
C SER A 86 -16.88 -7.19 4.59
N ALA A 87 -16.92 -6.68 5.82
CA ALA A 87 -15.84 -5.98 6.50
C ALA A 87 -15.79 -6.36 7.98
N PHE A 88 -14.60 -6.60 8.52
CA PHE A 88 -14.43 -6.75 9.97
C PHE A 88 -14.37 -5.37 10.62
N TYR A 89 -15.01 -5.18 11.75
CA TYR A 89 -14.99 -3.92 12.49
C TYR A 89 -14.45 -4.09 13.91
N SER A 90 -13.79 -3.05 14.39
CA SER A 90 -13.35 -2.88 15.77
C SER A 90 -13.78 -1.50 16.24
N LEU A 91 -14.65 -1.46 17.24
CA LEU A 91 -15.05 -0.23 17.91
C LEU A 91 -14.17 0.00 19.13
N ARG A 92 -13.59 1.19 19.22
CA ARG A 92 -12.60 1.55 20.22
C ARG A 92 -12.99 2.81 20.97
N ALA A 93 -12.70 2.84 22.26
CA ALA A 93 -12.70 4.07 23.05
C ALA A 93 -11.52 4.96 22.64
N MET A 94 -11.55 6.24 23.03
CA MET A 94 -10.47 7.20 22.74
C MET A 94 -9.13 6.86 23.42
N ASP A 95 -9.14 5.99 24.44
CA ASP A 95 -7.95 5.42 25.08
C ASP A 95 -7.36 4.23 24.30
N GLY A 96 -7.95 3.87 23.15
CA GLY A 96 -7.55 2.76 22.30
C GLY A 96 -8.11 1.39 22.71
N ARG A 97 -8.84 1.29 23.83
CA ARG A 97 -9.44 0.03 24.27
C ARG A 97 -10.53 -0.42 23.31
N ILE A 98 -10.45 -1.67 22.86
CA ILE A 98 -11.48 -2.31 22.03
C ILE A 98 -12.72 -2.59 22.91
N LEU A 99 -13.86 -2.04 22.51
CA LEU A 99 -15.15 -2.19 23.19
C LEU A 99 -16.02 -3.25 22.52
N ALA A 100 -15.96 -3.33 21.20
CA ALA A 100 -16.72 -4.30 20.43
C ALA A 100 -15.98 -4.65 19.13
N THR A 101 -16.23 -5.85 18.63
CA THR A 101 -15.75 -6.32 17.33
C THR A 101 -16.82 -7.16 16.66
N GLY A 102 -16.78 -7.23 15.34
CA GLY A 102 -17.64 -8.12 14.59
C GLY A 102 -17.44 -7.99 13.09
N THR A 103 -18.39 -8.51 12.33
CA THR A 103 -18.37 -8.42 10.87
C THR A 103 -19.64 -7.73 10.39
N ILE A 104 -19.49 -6.78 9.49
CA ILE A 104 -20.59 -6.15 8.76
C ILE A 104 -20.66 -6.79 7.38
N ILE A 105 -21.87 -7.08 6.93
CA ILE A 105 -22.16 -7.61 5.59
C ILE A 105 -23.08 -6.59 4.90
N ASP A 106 -22.87 -6.35 3.60
CA ASP A 106 -23.74 -5.55 2.72
C ASP A 106 -24.18 -4.18 3.28
N ASN A 107 -23.24 -3.33 3.71
CA ASN A 107 -23.53 -2.00 4.27
C ASN A 107 -24.48 -2.01 5.48
N GLY A 108 -24.27 -2.98 6.38
CA GLY A 108 -25.08 -3.18 7.58
C GLY A 108 -24.94 -2.09 8.65
N ALA A 109 -25.61 -2.34 9.78
CA ALA A 109 -25.62 -1.44 10.93
C ALA A 109 -24.91 -2.07 12.14
N ILE A 110 -24.21 -1.25 12.92
CA ILE A 110 -23.63 -1.62 14.20
C ILE A 110 -24.49 -1.03 15.30
N SER A 111 -24.92 -1.86 16.25
CA SER A 111 -25.60 -1.40 17.46
C SER A 111 -24.59 -0.82 18.45
N ILE A 112 -24.86 0.39 18.94
CA ILE A 112 -24.03 1.13 19.90
C ILE A 112 -24.84 1.58 21.13
N SER A 113 -26.07 1.08 21.28
CA SER A 113 -26.99 1.48 22.36
C SER A 113 -26.44 1.21 23.77
N ALA A 114 -25.58 0.20 23.92
CA ALA A 114 -24.96 -0.15 25.19
C ALA A 114 -23.77 0.76 25.57
N LEU A 115 -23.36 1.68 24.68
CA LEU A 115 -22.21 2.55 24.90
C LEU A 115 -22.62 3.87 25.57
N PRO A 116 -21.85 4.36 26.54
CA PRO A 116 -22.02 5.71 27.07
C PRO A 116 -21.87 6.79 26.00
N SER A 117 -22.47 7.96 26.20
CA SER A 117 -22.25 9.12 25.34
C SER A 117 -20.79 9.56 25.36
N GLY A 118 -20.21 9.83 24.19
CA GLY A 118 -18.78 10.11 24.06
C GLY A 118 -18.24 9.90 22.65
N TRP A 119 -16.94 10.14 22.50
CA TRP A 119 -16.21 9.93 21.26
C TRP A 119 -15.68 8.51 21.15
N TYR A 120 -15.77 7.95 19.95
CA TYR A 120 -15.31 6.60 19.65
C TYR A 120 -14.64 6.55 18.28
N GLN A 121 -13.78 5.56 18.10
CA GLN A 121 -13.18 5.25 16.81
C GLN A 121 -13.72 3.92 16.29
N LEU A 122 -14.25 3.93 15.09
CA LEU A 122 -14.58 2.72 14.35
C LEU A 122 -13.45 2.43 13.37
N VAL A 123 -12.82 1.26 13.53
CA VAL A 123 -11.83 0.75 12.59
C VAL A 123 -12.47 -0.35 11.76
N LEU A 124 -12.46 -0.21 10.45
CA LEU A 124 -12.98 -1.18 9.49
C LEU A 124 -11.81 -1.80 8.73
N THR A 125 -11.77 -3.13 8.64
CA THR A 125 -10.73 -3.89 7.95
C THR A 125 -11.34 -4.73 6.83
N MET A 126 -10.84 -4.54 5.60
CA MET A 126 -11.27 -5.24 4.39
C MET A 126 -10.05 -5.61 3.56
N ASP A 127 -9.85 -6.89 3.23
CA ASP A 127 -8.82 -7.35 2.27
C ASP A 127 -7.44 -6.66 2.41
N GLN A 128 -6.95 -6.54 3.65
CA GLN A 128 -5.68 -5.88 4.06
C GLN A 128 -5.72 -4.34 4.24
N ILE A 129 -6.82 -3.67 3.94
CA ILE A 129 -6.98 -2.23 4.13
C ILE A 129 -7.72 -1.94 5.43
N ALA A 130 -7.16 -1.06 6.26
CA ALA A 130 -7.82 -0.54 7.45
C ALA A 130 -8.24 0.93 7.24
N SER A 131 -9.51 1.23 7.51
CA SER A 131 -10.03 2.60 7.55
C SER A 131 -10.47 2.94 8.96
N THR A 132 -10.12 4.13 9.44
CA THR A 132 -10.48 4.60 10.78
C THR A 132 -11.37 5.82 10.66
N ILE A 133 -12.54 5.77 11.29
CA ILE A 133 -13.52 6.85 11.27
C ILE A 133 -13.91 7.20 12.71
N THR A 134 -13.84 8.49 13.02
CA THR A 134 -14.25 9.01 14.34
C THR A 134 -15.75 9.29 14.35
N MET A 135 -16.42 8.89 15.42
CA MET A 135 -17.85 9.10 15.62
C MET A 135 -18.17 9.63 17.02
N LEU A 136 -19.28 10.37 17.11
CA LEU A 136 -19.83 10.86 18.38
C LEU A 136 -21.12 10.10 18.71
N LYS A 137 -21.16 9.45 19.87
CA LYS A 137 -22.38 8.88 20.46
C LYS A 137 -23.00 9.92 21.40
N ILE A 138 -24.28 10.23 21.20
CA ILE A 138 -25.07 11.14 22.05
C ILE A 138 -26.13 10.39 22.84
#